data_AF-A0A962QEW6-F1
#
_entry.id   AF-A0A962QEW6-F1
#
_cell.length_a   1.000
_cell.length_b   1.000
_cell.length_c   1.000
_cell.angle_alpha   90.00
_cell.angle_beta   90.00
_cell.angle_gamma   90.00
#
_symmetry.space_group_name_H-M   'P 1'
#
loop_
_entity.id
_entity.type
_entity.pdbx_description
1 polymer ?
#
loop_
_entity_poly.entity_id
_entity_poly.type
_entity_poly.pdbx_seq_one_letter_code
_entity_poly.pdbx_strand_id
1 'polypeptide(L)' 'MAKTLDLFSGTEHQKPPRRRPRVMAHVDDGGSEFVHFTCRKCGWRSGWLPIDECPTTLERGIPCESCAQ' A
#
# COMPACT_ATOMS: atom_id res chain seq x y z
N MET A 1 43.91 -12.12 -33.02
CA MET A 1 42.46 -11.98 -32.77
C MET A 1 42.24 -11.98 -31.26
N ALA A 2 42.34 -10.81 -30.63
CA ALA A 2 42.17 -10.69 -29.18
C ALA A 2 40.68 -10.77 -28.84
N LYS A 3 40.29 -11.76 -28.03
CA LYS A 3 38.92 -11.90 -27.53
C LYS A 3 38.70 -10.84 -26.46
N THR A 4 37.80 -9.91 -26.75
CA THR A 4 37.27 -8.92 -25.82
C THR A 4 36.73 -9.66 -24.60
N LEU A 5 37.41 -9.54 -23.46
CA LEU A 5 36.93 -10.09 -22.20
C LEU A 5 35.68 -9.33 -21.80
N ASP A 6 34.57 -10.06 -21.69
CA ASP A 6 33.26 -9.58 -21.29
C ASP A 6 33.35 -8.78 -19.98
N LEU A 7 33.19 -7.46 -20.12
CA LEU A 7 33.22 -6.46 -19.06
C LEU A 7 31.93 -6.46 -18.21
N PHE A 8 31.32 -7.63 -18.00
CA PHE A 8 30.15 -7.80 -17.14
C PHE A 8 30.52 -8.66 -15.94
N SER A 9 31.48 -8.18 -15.15
CA SER A 9 31.63 -8.59 -13.75
C SER A 9 30.38 -8.15 -12.99
N GLY A 10 29.40 -9.06 -12.94
CA GLY A 10 28.13 -8.89 -12.26
C GLY A 10 28.32 -8.56 -10.78
N THR A 11 28.21 -7.27 -10.44
CA THR A 11 27.78 -6.88 -9.11
C THR A 11 26.26 -6.90 -9.14
N GLU A 12 25.73 -8.09 -8.89
CA GLU A 12 24.31 -8.32 -8.71
C GLU A 12 23.83 -7.44 -7.56
N HIS A 13 23.35 -6.24 -7.90
CA HIS A 13 22.59 -5.40 -7.01
C HIS A 13 21.30 -6.15 -6.71
N GLN A 14 21.36 -7.07 -5.74
CA GLN A 14 20.21 -7.81 -5.27
C GLN A 14 19.17 -6.80 -4.82
N LYS A 15 18.15 -6.61 -5.67
CA LYS A 15 17.07 -5.68 -5.40
C LYS A 15 16.46 -6.10 -4.07
N PRO A 16 16.35 -5.19 -3.08
CA PRO A 16 15.85 -5.57 -1.77
C PRO A 16 14.49 -6.25 -1.93
N PRO A 17 14.19 -7.27 -1.11
CA PRO A 17 12.95 -8.00 -1.21
C PRO A 17 11.79 -7.00 -1.20
N ARG A 18 10.87 -7.13 -2.17
CA ARG A 18 9.69 -6.26 -2.24
C ARG A 18 8.97 -6.34 -0.90
N ARG A 19 8.71 -5.18 -0.29
CA ARG A 19 7.85 -5.13 0.89
C ARG A 19 6.51 -5.77 0.53
N ARG A 20 6.00 -6.62 1.43
CA ARG A 20 4.69 -7.25 1.23
C ARG A 20 3.64 -6.15 1.05
N PRO A 21 2.76 -6.27 0.03
CA PRO A 21 1.70 -5.29 -0.17
C PRO A 21 0.79 -5.28 1.06
N ARG A 22 0.54 -4.08 1.60
CA ARG A 22 -0.34 -3.89 2.75
C ARG A 22 -1.78 -4.12 2.31
N VAL A 23 -2.57 -4.78 3.14
CA VAL A 23 -4.02 -4.88 2.91
C VAL A 23 -4.66 -3.54 3.23
N MET A 24 -5.36 -2.98 2.25
CA MET A 24 -6.04 -1.70 2.37
C MET A 24 -7.53 -1.89 2.71
N ALA A 25 -8.04 -1.05 3.59
CA ALA A 25 -9.47 -0.82 3.82
C ALA A 25 -9.93 0.33 2.91
N HIS A 26 -11.10 0.17 2.30
CA HIS A 26 -11.67 1.15 1.38
C HIS A 26 -12.96 1.73 1.98
N VAL A 27 -13.37 2.87 1.43
CA VAL A 27 -14.61 3.55 1.83
C VAL A 27 -15.78 2.58 1.70
N ASP A 28 -16.56 2.49 2.77
CA ASP A 28 -17.76 1.66 2.86
C ASP A 28 -19.01 2.53 3.01
N ASP A 29 -18.89 3.63 3.75
CA ASP A 29 -19.94 4.63 3.94
C ASP A 29 -19.31 6.03 4.07
N GLY A 30 -20.04 7.08 3.72
CA GLY A 30 -19.53 8.44 3.72
C GLY A 30 -20.62 9.50 3.54
N GLY A 31 -20.46 10.61 4.27
CA GLY A 31 -21.26 11.82 4.16
C GLY A 31 -20.44 12.99 3.63
N SER A 32 -20.91 14.23 3.83
CA SER A 32 -20.22 15.45 3.38
C SER A 32 -18.93 15.74 4.13
N GLU A 33 -18.84 15.38 5.41
CA GLU A 33 -17.73 15.75 6.30
C GLU A 33 -16.95 14.54 6.82
N PHE A 34 -17.58 13.36 6.85
CA PHE A 34 -17.02 12.16 7.45
C PHE A 34 -17.11 10.97 6.52
N VAL A 35 -16.11 10.10 6.59
CA VAL A 35 -16.03 8.86 5.83
C VAL A 35 -15.69 7.69 6.74
N HIS A 36 -16.17 6.51 6.38
CA HIS A 36 -15.96 5.27 7.11
C HIS A 36 -15.30 4.24 6.19
N PHE A 37 -14.21 3.62 6.64
CA PHE A 37 -13.49 2.60 5.88
C PHE A 37 -13.71 1.20 6.48
N THR A 38 -13.90 0.21 5.61
CA THR A 38 -14.04 -1.20 5.99
C THR A 38 -13.03 -2.07 5.24
N CYS A 39 -12.31 -2.93 5.96
CA CYS A 39 -11.47 -3.95 5.37
C CYS A 39 -12.31 -5.13 4.87
N ARG A 40 -12.41 -5.32 3.56
CA ARG A 40 -13.15 -6.44 2.95
C ARG A 40 -12.59 -7.83 3.28
N LYS A 41 -11.36 -7.93 3.78
CA LYS A 41 -10.71 -9.21 4.12
C LYS A 41 -11.05 -9.72 5.52
N CYS A 42 -11.12 -8.84 6.52
CA CYS A 42 -11.30 -9.23 7.93
C CYS A 42 -12.47 -8.54 8.63
N GLY A 43 -13.12 -7.57 7.98
CA GLY A 43 -14.23 -6.82 8.57
C GLY A 43 -13.83 -5.69 9.52
N TRP A 44 -12.53 -5.41 9.72
CA TRP A 44 -12.08 -4.26 10.50
C TRP A 44 -12.66 -2.95 9.96
N ARG A 45 -12.98 -2.03 10.87
CA ARG A 45 -13.62 -0.74 10.60
C ARG A 45 -12.83 0.38 11.25
N SER A 46 -12.58 1.45 10.51
CA SER A 46 -11.79 2.59 10.99
C SER A 46 -12.54 3.55 11.91
N GLY A 47 -13.86 3.43 11.99
CA GLY A 47 -14.71 4.50 12.51
C GLY A 47 -14.87 5.64 11.49
N TRP A 48 -15.54 6.71 11.91
CA TRP A 48 -15.77 7.91 11.10
C TRP A 48 -14.55 8.82 11.17
N LEU A 49 -13.92 9.04 10.02
CA LEU A 49 -12.77 9.92 9.87
C LEU A 49 -13.20 11.18 9.10
N PRO A 50 -12.77 12.38 9.52
CA PRO A 50 -13.05 13.60 8.78
C PRO A 50 -12.38 13.55 7.40
N ILE A 51 -13.13 13.93 6.36
CA ILE A 51 -12.68 13.87 4.96
C ILE A 51 -11.51 14.83 4.70
N ASP A 52 -11.54 16.00 5.31
CA ASP A 52 -10.56 17.08 5.10
C ASP A 52 -9.14 16.71 5.52
N GLU A 53 -9.00 15.84 6.51
CA GLU A 53 -7.69 15.40 7.00
C GLU A 53 -7.03 14.40 6.04
N CYS A 54 -7.76 13.88 5.06
CA CYS A 54 -7.42 12.64 4.41
C CYS A 54 -7.88 12.50 2.94
N PRO A 55 -7.76 13.55 2.08
CA PRO A 55 -8.30 13.53 0.72
C PRO A 55 -7.69 12.44 -0.17
N THR A 56 -6.39 12.16 -0.02
CA THR A 56 -5.72 11.10 -0.78
C THR A 56 -6.06 9.69 -0.30
N THR A 57 -6.56 9.55 0.93
CA THR A 57 -6.96 8.25 1.49
C THR A 57 -8.35 7.83 1.04
N LEU A 58 -9.21 8.76 0.60
CA LEU A 58 -10.54 8.42 0.04
C LEU A 58 -10.40 7.53 -1.20
N GLU A 59 -9.51 7.90 -2.12
CA GLU A 59 -9.26 7.12 -3.33
C GLU A 59 -8.42 5.87 -3.06
N ARG A 60 -7.35 6.00 -2.25
CA ARG A 60 -6.37 4.93 -2.04
C ARG A 60 -6.79 3.91 -0.99
N GLY A 61 -7.68 4.28 -0.08
CA GLY A 61 -7.93 3.57 1.17
C GLY A 61 -6.86 3.81 2.23
N ILE A 62 -7.09 3.23 3.40
CA ILE A 62 -6.17 3.26 4.55
C ILE A 62 -5.66 1.84 4.86
N PRO A 63 -4.47 1.67 5.44
CA PRO A 63 -4.00 0.34 5.82
C PRO A 63 -4.89 -0.28 6.91
N CYS A 64 -5.29 -1.54 6.73
CA CYS A 64 -6.07 -2.26 7.73
C CYS A 64 -5.20 -2.66 8.92
N GLU A 65 -5.54 -2.24 10.14
CA GLU A 65 -4.75 -2.52 11.35
C GLU A 65 -4.61 -4.01 11.67
N SER A 66 -5.60 -4.83 11.27
CA SER A 66 -5.56 -6.28 11.51
C SER A 66 -4.82 -7.05 10.42
N CYS A 67 -4.93 -6.63 9.16
CA CYS A 67 -4.39 -7.38 8.01
C CYS A 67 -3.10 -6.82 7.43
N ALA A 68 -2.72 -5.58 7.77
CA ALA A 68 -1.54 -4.91 7.24
C ALA A 68 -0.29 -5.04 8.14
N GLN A 69 -0.33 -5.94 9.13
CA GLN A 69 0.85 -6.38 9.88
C GLN A 69 1.76 -7.27 9.03
#